data_AF-A0A924UR20-F1
#
_entry.id   AF-A0A924UR20-F1
#
_cell.length_a   1.000
_cell.length_b   1.000
_cell.length_c   1.000
_cell.angle_alpha   90.00
_cell.angle_beta   90.00
_cell.angle_gamma   90.00
#
_symmetry.space_group_name_H-M   'P 1'
#
loop_
_entity.id
_entity.type
_entity.pdbx_description
1 polymer ?
#
loop_
_entity_poly.entity_id
_entity_poly.type
_entity_poly.pdbx_seq_one_letter_code
_entity_poly.pdbx_strand_id
1 'polypeptide(L)'
;MRTKLLTMTCLLLFLMTGCGDDGAVSNLFIPDFSNNWESSRLTVFQFKPDALNVNKGNFNGDEDGSLFTGSFNSYDINFTFSSGSEAGTTYSGKFVKDSKPLQMIVKKPGGADLTIKKF
;
A
#
# COMPACT_ATOMS: atom_id res chain seq x y z
N MET A 1 -65.85 -29.59 -11.63
CA MET A 1 -64.49 -29.21 -12.10
C MET A 1 -63.92 -28.25 -11.06
N ARG A 2 -62.93 -28.66 -10.24
CA ARG A 2 -61.47 -28.40 -10.39
C ARG A 2 -61.23 -26.91 -10.74
N THR A 3 -60.51 -26.07 -10.01
CA THR A 3 -59.38 -26.22 -9.07
C THR A 3 -59.13 -24.84 -8.43
N LYS A 4 -58.99 -24.75 -7.10
CA LYS A 4 -57.76 -24.35 -6.36
C LYS A 4 -57.05 -23.06 -6.81
N LEU A 5 -57.09 -22.04 -5.95
CA LEU A 5 -55.99 -21.09 -5.72
C LEU A 5 -56.11 -20.57 -4.26
N LEU A 6 -55.84 -21.42 -3.26
CA LEU A 6 -54.58 -21.41 -2.49
C LEU A 6 -54.14 -19.99 -2.07
N THR A 7 -54.71 -19.57 -0.94
CA THR A 7 -54.04 -18.98 0.23
C THR A 7 -52.51 -18.87 0.10
N MET A 8 -51.99 -17.65 0.18
CA MET A 8 -50.59 -17.43 0.57
C MET A 8 -50.45 -16.13 1.38
N THR A 9 -51.14 -16.12 2.52
CA THR A 9 -50.84 -15.24 3.66
C THR A 9 -49.97 -16.03 4.63
N CYS A 10 -48.65 -15.83 4.58
CA CYS A 10 -47.66 -16.19 5.61
C CYS A 10 -46.56 -15.13 5.46
N LEU A 11 -46.48 -14.07 6.26
CA LEU A 11 -46.02 -14.07 7.66
C LEU A 11 -44.93 -15.12 7.92
N LEU A 12 -43.67 -14.70 7.76
CA LEU A 12 -42.41 -15.26 8.29
C LEU A 12 -41.32 -14.31 7.76
N LEU A 13 -40.92 -13.20 8.41
CA LEU A 13 -40.29 -13.11 9.72
C LEU A 13 -39.52 -14.39 10.05
N PHE A 14 -38.38 -14.61 9.38
CA PHE A 14 -37.20 -15.31 9.91
C PHE A 14 -36.08 -15.29 8.86
N LEU A 15 -35.32 -14.19 8.79
CA LEU A 15 -33.91 -14.22 8.39
C LEU A 15 -33.12 -13.25 9.28
N MET A 16 -33.26 -13.46 10.60
CA MET A 16 -32.13 -13.37 11.51
C MET A 16 -31.32 -14.67 11.31
N THR A 17 -30.45 -14.65 10.31
CA THR A 17 -29.36 -15.60 10.11
C THR A 17 -28.22 -14.74 9.61
N GLY A 18 -27.11 -14.56 10.28
CA GLY A 18 -26.54 -15.14 11.47
C GLY A 18 -25.18 -14.46 11.59
N CYS A 19 -24.65 -14.40 12.81
CA CYS A 19 -23.30 -13.97 13.06
C CYS A 19 -22.34 -14.77 12.16
N GLY A 20 -21.71 -14.06 11.22
CA GLY A 20 -20.53 -14.51 10.50
C GLY A 20 -19.47 -13.47 10.77
N ASP A 21 -18.70 -13.70 11.83
CA ASP A 21 -17.34 -13.18 11.97
C ASP A 21 -16.57 -13.41 10.65
N ASP A 22 -15.60 -12.55 10.32
CA ASP A 22 -14.76 -12.60 9.11
C ASP A 22 -15.29 -11.92 7.83
N GLY A 23 -15.93 -10.75 7.99
CA GLY A 23 -16.08 -9.76 6.93
C GLY A 23 -15.02 -8.65 6.95
N ALA A 24 -13.88 -8.85 7.64
CA ALA A 24 -12.78 -7.90 7.64
C ALA A 24 -12.24 -7.80 6.21
N VAL A 25 -12.59 -6.72 5.51
CA VAL A 25 -11.87 -6.23 4.33
C VAL A 25 -10.38 -6.50 4.54
N SER A 26 -9.86 -7.45 3.76
CA SER A 26 -8.46 -7.87 3.78
C SER A 26 -7.54 -6.66 3.95
N ASN A 27 -6.88 -6.54 5.10
CA ASN A 27 -5.91 -5.52 5.52
C ASN A 27 -5.43 -4.59 4.38
N LEU A 28 -6.26 -3.61 3.99
CA LEU A 28 -5.95 -2.68 2.92
C LEU A 28 -4.93 -1.67 3.46
N PHE A 29 -3.68 -1.84 3.06
CA PHE A 29 -2.62 -0.89 3.41
C PHE A 29 -2.57 0.24 2.38
N ILE A 30 -2.68 1.46 2.88
CA ILE A 30 -2.55 2.70 2.12
C ILE A 30 -1.33 3.43 2.69
N PRO A 31 -0.19 3.47 1.98
CA PRO A 31 1.00 4.15 2.46
C PRO A 31 0.79 5.67 2.50
N ASP A 32 1.21 6.30 3.60
CA ASP A 32 1.19 7.74 3.76
C ASP A 32 2.56 8.34 3.41
N PHE A 33 2.73 8.72 2.14
CA PHE A 33 3.95 9.32 1.59
C PHE A 33 4.21 10.76 2.00
N SER A 34 3.34 11.42 2.78
CA SER A 34 3.59 12.80 3.21
C SER A 34 4.88 12.93 4.02
N ASN A 35 5.40 14.16 4.12
CA ASN A 35 6.69 14.52 4.73
C ASN A 35 7.90 13.96 3.97
N ASN A 36 9.11 14.30 4.42
CA ASN A 36 10.31 13.64 3.93
C ASN A 36 10.64 12.43 4.81
N TRP A 37 11.56 11.63 4.32
CA TRP A 37 11.90 10.33 4.89
C TRP A 37 13.41 10.24 5.04
N GLU A 38 13.86 9.88 6.22
CA GLU A 38 15.29 9.70 6.52
C GLU A 38 15.71 8.27 6.21
N SER A 39 16.85 8.11 5.56
CA SER A 39 17.41 6.81 5.26
C SER A 39 18.48 6.39 6.27
N SER A 40 18.77 5.09 6.35
CA SER A 40 19.88 4.57 7.16
C SER A 40 21.27 5.00 6.65
N ARG A 41 21.36 5.69 5.50
CA ARG A 41 22.58 6.33 5.00
C ARG A 41 22.62 7.84 5.25
N LEU A 42 21.73 8.36 6.09
CA LEU A 42 21.66 9.77 6.49
C LEU A 42 21.36 10.73 5.32
N THR A 43 20.59 10.25 4.34
CA THR A 43 20.06 11.04 3.23
C THR A 43 18.55 11.23 3.38
N VAL A 44 18.00 12.24 2.71
CA VAL A 44 16.57 12.55 2.79
C VAL A 44 15.86 12.21 1.48
N PHE A 45 14.85 11.35 1.57
CA PHE A 45 13.95 11.00 0.49
C PHE A 45 12.69 11.85 0.53
N GLN A 46 12.26 12.33 -0.63
CA GLN A 46 10.95 12.94 -0.85
C GLN A 46 10.18 12.09 -1.86
N PHE A 47 8.96 11.69 -1.50
CA PHE A 47 8.08 10.92 -2.37
C PHE A 47 6.90 11.79 -2.80
N LYS A 48 6.62 11.79 -4.11
CA LYS A 48 5.50 12.49 -4.72
C LYS A 48 4.65 11.49 -5.50
N PRO A 49 3.69 10.82 -4.84
CA PRO A 49 2.77 9.91 -5.51
C PRO A 49 1.81 10.66 -6.43
N ASP A 50 1.45 10.02 -7.55
CA ASP A 50 0.53 10.59 -8.53
C ASP A 50 -0.91 10.69 -7.98
N ALA A 51 -1.25 9.83 -7.03
CA ALA A 51 -2.52 9.81 -6.33
C ALA A 51 -2.31 9.53 -4.83
N LEU A 52 -3.11 10.19 -3.99
CA LEU A 52 -3.15 9.97 -2.55
C LEU A 52 -4.31 9.05 -2.18
N ASN A 53 -4.24 8.43 -0.99
CA ASN A 53 -5.29 7.55 -0.46
C ASN A 53 -5.61 6.33 -1.34
N VAL A 54 -4.62 5.83 -2.09
CA VAL A 54 -4.72 4.62 -2.90
C VAL A 54 -3.77 3.55 -2.37
N ASN A 55 -4.13 2.28 -2.56
CA ASN A 55 -3.28 1.16 -2.17
C ASN A 55 -2.28 0.76 -3.25
N LYS A 56 -2.37 1.33 -4.47
CA LYS A 56 -1.44 1.07 -5.56
C LYS A 56 -1.29 2.33 -6.40
N GLY A 57 -0.10 2.55 -6.94
CA GLY A 57 0.15 3.73 -7.77
C GLY A 57 1.60 3.89 -8.14
N ASN A 58 1.85 4.95 -8.91
CA ASN A 58 3.19 5.38 -9.27
C ASN A 58 3.56 6.64 -8.48
N PHE A 59 4.85 6.93 -8.41
CA PHE A 59 5.38 8.15 -7.81
C PHE A 59 6.65 8.60 -8.50
N ASN A 60 6.92 9.89 -8.38
CA ASN A 60 8.24 10.47 -8.56
C ASN A 60 8.85 10.73 -7.18
N GLY A 61 10.15 10.90 -7.12
CA GLY A 61 10.81 11.33 -5.90
C GLY A 61 12.22 11.82 -6.14
N ASP A 62 12.79 12.30 -5.04
CA ASP A 62 14.13 12.87 -5.00
C ASP A 62 14.82 12.40 -3.71
N GLU A 63 16.10 12.13 -3.82
CA GLU A 63 16.97 11.91 -2.68
C GLU A 63 18.17 12.84 -2.77
N ASP A 64 18.18 13.89 -1.94
CA ASP A 64 19.22 14.91 -1.90
C ASP A 64 19.64 15.42 -3.31
N GLY A 65 18.69 15.57 -4.22
CA GLY A 65 18.90 16.00 -5.61
C GLY A 65 19.03 14.86 -6.65
N SER A 66 19.02 13.61 -6.22
CA SER A 66 19.00 12.43 -7.11
C SER A 66 17.56 11.98 -7.37
N LEU A 67 17.11 12.15 -8.61
CA LEU A 67 15.74 11.88 -9.03
C LEU A 67 15.48 10.40 -9.23
N PHE A 68 14.32 9.92 -8.81
CA PHE A 68 13.85 8.56 -9.06
C PHE A 68 12.36 8.51 -9.38
N THR A 69 11.97 7.41 -10.03
CA THR A 69 10.56 7.08 -10.29
C THR A 69 10.28 5.69 -9.76
N GLY A 70 9.06 5.44 -9.28
CA GLY A 70 8.71 4.15 -8.71
C GLY A 70 7.24 3.86 -8.71
N SER A 71 6.92 2.71 -8.12
CA SER A 71 5.56 2.24 -7.94
C SER A 71 5.41 1.49 -6.62
N PHE A 72 4.18 1.47 -6.13
CA PHE A 72 3.81 0.68 -4.95
C PHE A 72 2.52 -0.08 -5.22
N ASN A 73 2.38 -1.21 -4.54
CA ASN A 73 1.16 -2.01 -4.51
C ASN A 73 1.05 -2.68 -3.14
N SER A 74 0.11 -2.20 -2.34
CA SER A 74 -0.01 -2.52 -0.93
C SER A 74 1.34 -2.28 -0.24
N TYR A 75 1.86 -3.28 0.46
CA TYR A 75 3.15 -3.20 1.13
C TYR A 75 4.35 -3.23 0.18
N ASP A 76 4.20 -3.65 -1.08
CA ASP A 76 5.33 -3.74 -2.01
C ASP A 76 5.66 -2.36 -2.59
N ILE A 77 6.95 -2.06 -2.69
CA ILE A 77 7.47 -0.82 -3.28
C ILE A 77 8.71 -1.11 -4.12
N ASN A 78 8.83 -0.39 -5.23
CA ASN A 78 10.04 -0.36 -6.05
C ASN A 78 10.27 1.04 -6.61
N PHE A 79 11.52 1.42 -6.82
CA PHE A 79 11.87 2.65 -7.51
C PHE A 79 13.25 2.54 -8.17
N THR A 80 13.43 3.30 -9.25
CA THR A 80 14.67 3.34 -10.02
C THR A 80 15.18 4.76 -10.07
N PHE A 81 16.46 4.94 -9.72
CA PHE A 81 17.13 6.22 -9.90
C PHE A 81 17.28 6.55 -11.37
N SER A 82 16.87 7.74 -11.76
CA SER A 82 17.01 8.30 -13.10
C SER A 82 18.19 9.28 -13.22
N SER A 83 18.71 9.76 -12.09
CA SER A 83 19.89 10.62 -12.02
C SER A 83 20.76 10.30 -10.79
N GLY A 84 21.88 11.03 -10.65
CA GLY A 84 22.82 10.84 -9.54
C GLY A 84 23.80 9.69 -9.77
N SER A 85 24.56 9.36 -8.72
CA SER A 85 25.58 8.29 -8.75
C SER A 85 24.99 6.89 -8.87
N GLU A 86 23.70 6.73 -8.58
CA GLU A 86 22.99 5.45 -8.65
C GLU A 86 22.04 5.34 -9.86
N ALA A 87 22.13 6.26 -10.84
CA ALA A 87 21.29 6.24 -12.04
C ALA A 87 21.24 4.86 -12.71
N GLY A 88 20.04 4.39 -13.03
CA GLY A 88 19.77 3.04 -13.56
C GLY A 88 19.61 1.95 -12.49
N THR A 89 19.85 2.26 -11.21
CA THR A 89 19.72 1.28 -10.11
C THR A 89 18.29 1.21 -9.61
N THR A 90 17.71 0.01 -9.62
CA THR A 90 16.39 -0.27 -9.05
C THR A 90 16.51 -0.78 -7.62
N TYR A 91 15.74 -0.20 -6.72
CA TYR A 91 15.51 -0.65 -5.36
C TYR A 91 14.13 -1.29 -5.28
N SER A 92 14.03 -2.44 -4.62
CA SER A 92 12.75 -3.14 -4.38
C SER A 92 12.66 -3.58 -2.93
N GLY A 93 11.47 -3.55 -2.36
CA GLY A 93 11.26 -3.93 -0.98
C GLY A 93 9.83 -3.78 -0.52
N LYS A 94 9.66 -3.60 0.79
CA LYS A 94 8.34 -3.53 1.42
C LYS A 94 8.26 -2.47 2.51
N PHE A 95 7.08 -1.87 2.65
CA PHE A 95 6.68 -1.18 3.88
C PHE A 95 6.61 -2.17 5.04
N VAL A 96 7.08 -1.76 6.21
CA VAL A 96 7.00 -2.60 7.41
C VAL A 96 5.65 -2.41 8.07
N LYS A 97 4.91 -3.52 8.18
CA LYS A 97 3.59 -3.57 8.78
C LYS A 97 3.61 -3.00 10.21
N ASP A 98 2.60 -2.19 10.52
CA ASP A 98 2.35 -1.59 11.84
C ASP A 98 3.48 -0.73 12.41
N SER A 99 4.44 -0.30 11.58
CA SER A 99 5.55 0.57 11.99
C SER A 99 5.09 1.99 12.34
N LYS A 100 5.63 2.54 13.43
CA LYS A 100 5.38 3.91 13.89
C LYS A 100 6.71 4.59 14.29
N PRO A 101 7.19 5.60 13.55
CA PRO A 101 6.63 6.10 12.29
C PRO A 101 6.74 5.07 11.16
N LEU A 102 6.02 5.32 10.06
CA LEU A 102 6.00 4.44 8.91
C LEU A 102 7.42 4.27 8.35
N GLN A 103 7.81 3.03 8.05
CA GLN A 103 9.12 2.70 7.50
C GLN A 103 8.99 1.72 6.33
N MET A 104 9.97 1.73 5.45
CA MET A 104 10.17 0.75 4.40
C MET A 104 11.61 0.22 4.43
N ILE A 105 11.76 -1.03 4.03
CA ILE A 105 13.07 -1.67 3.85
C ILE A 105 13.17 -2.05 2.38
N VAL A 106 14.15 -1.48 1.69
CA VAL A 106 14.37 -1.68 0.25
C VAL A 106 15.80 -2.12 -0.03
N LYS A 107 15.99 -2.81 -1.14
CA LYS A 107 17.28 -3.40 -1.49
C LYS A 107 17.57 -3.18 -2.96
N LYS A 108 18.79 -2.76 -3.27
CA LYS A 108 19.33 -2.80 -4.64
C LYS A 108 19.97 -4.16 -4.94
N PRO A 109 20.00 -4.62 -6.20
CA PRO A 109 20.66 -5.85 -6.59
C PRO A 109 22.11 -5.94 -6.05
N GLY A 110 22.41 -7.02 -5.32
CA GLY A 110 23.73 -7.27 -4.74
C GLY A 110 24.14 -6.34 -3.58
N GLY A 111 23.29 -5.40 -3.16
CA GLY A 111 23.56 -4.47 -2.06
C GLY A 111 23.07 -4.95 -0.69
N ALA A 112 23.36 -4.13 0.33
CA ALA A 112 22.75 -4.24 1.65
C ALA A 112 21.33 -3.63 1.65
N ASP A 113 20.56 -3.94 2.68
CA ASP A 113 19.23 -3.38 2.89
C ASP A 113 19.35 -1.90 3.30
N LEU A 114 18.47 -1.08 2.74
CA LEU A 114 18.33 0.34 3.03
C LEU A 114 17.00 0.55 3.77
N THR A 115 17.07 1.05 4.99
CA THR A 115 15.88 1.43 5.75
C THR A 115 15.56 2.88 5.48
N ILE A 116 14.31 3.19 5.13
CA ILE A 116 13.82 4.55 4.88
C ILE A 116 12.61 4.79 5.78
N LYS A 117 12.68 5.80 6.63
CA LYS A 117 11.75 6.05 7.74
C LYS A 117 11.15 7.44 7.62
N LYS A 118 9.83 7.54 7.72
CA LYS A 118 9.11 8.80 7.70
C LYS A 118 9.43 9.62 8.96
N PHE A 119 9.57 10.94 8.80
CA PHE A 119 9.68 11.88 9.92
C PHE A 119 8.49 12.84 10.03
#